data_AF-A0A2E8TJE5-F1
#
_entry.id   AF-A0A2E8TJE5-F1
#
_cell.length_a   1.000
_cell.length_b   1.000
_cell.length_c   1.000
_cell.angle_alpha   90.00
_cell.angle_beta   90.00
_cell.angle_gamma   90.00
#
_symmetry.space_group_name_H-M   'P 1'
#
loop_
_entity.id
_entity.type
_entity.pdbx_description
1 polymer ?
#
loop_
_entity_poly.entity_id
_entity_poly.type
_entity_poly.pdbx_seq_one_letter_code
_entity_poly.pdbx_strand_id
1 'polypeptide(L)'
;MHERLRKWMSNESLKPSKLAENIKVNRATISHILSGRNKPSIEFLQKLLNNYSDLNANWLITGVGYMKKNQNIKESVNIKKIDKIVVFFDDNSFDELKR
;
A
#
# COMPACT_ATOMS: atom_id res chain seq x y z
N MET A 1 -5.35 10.73 -0.73
CA MET A 1 -4.62 10.46 0.53
C MET A 1 -5.54 10.00 1.65
N HIS A 2 -6.60 10.74 1.99
CA HIS A 2 -7.52 10.37 3.07
C HIS A 2 -8.08 8.94 2.93
N GLU A 3 -8.47 8.53 1.71
CA GLU A 3 -8.90 7.14 1.44
C GLU A 3 -7.80 6.10 1.71
N ARG A 4 -6.55 6.41 1.40
CA ARG A 4 -5.40 5.53 1.68
C ARG A 4 -5.12 5.43 3.18
N LEU A 5 -5.21 6.55 3.89
CA LEU A 5 -5.11 6.55 5.35
C LEU A 5 -6.22 5.68 5.96
N ARG A 6 -7.46 5.82 5.47
CA ARG A 6 -8.61 5.01 5.90
C ARG A 6 -8.37 3.51 5.63
N LYS A 7 -7.91 3.18 4.42
CA LYS A 7 -7.57 1.80 4.02
C LYS A 7 -6.49 1.20 4.92
N TRP A 8 -5.42 1.95 5.18
CA TRP A 8 -4.36 1.51 6.08
C TRP A 8 -4.88 1.31 7.52
N MET A 9 -5.68 2.24 8.04
CA MET A 9 -6.27 2.09 9.37
C MET A 9 -7.16 0.84 9.46
N SER A 10 -7.94 0.53 8.43
CA SER A 10 -8.73 -0.71 8.37
C SER A 10 -7.84 -1.96 8.38
N ASN A 11 -6.73 -1.95 7.64
CA ASN A 11 -5.77 -3.07 7.63
C ASN A 11 -5.14 -3.30 9.02
N GLU A 12 -4.85 -2.23 9.75
CA GLU A 12 -4.30 -2.29 11.10
C GLU A 12 -5.38 -2.47 12.20
N SER A 13 -6.66 -2.65 11.82
CA SER A 13 -7.79 -2.71 12.76
C SER A 13 -7.84 -1.51 13.74
N LEU A 14 -7.41 -0.34 13.26
CA LEU A 14 -7.17 0.84 14.06
C LEU A 14 -8.36 1.81 14.00
N LYS A 15 -8.91 2.18 15.17
CA LYS A 15 -9.96 3.20 15.28
C LYS A 15 -9.37 4.63 15.25
N PRO A 16 -10.10 5.65 14.73
CA PRO A 16 -9.63 7.04 14.72
C PRO A 16 -9.24 7.61 16.08
N SER A 17 -9.97 7.25 17.14
CA SER A 17 -9.64 7.66 18.51
C SER A 17 -8.30 7.11 18.97
N LYS A 18 -8.03 5.84 18.67
CA LYS A 18 -6.78 5.17 19.03
C LYS A 18 -5.59 5.74 18.25
N LEU A 19 -5.80 6.04 16.97
CA LEU A 19 -4.79 6.74 16.17
C LEU A 19 -4.42 8.08 16.83
N ALA A 20 -5.43 8.90 17.13
CA ALA A 20 -5.24 10.22 17.74
C ALA A 20 -4.38 10.14 19.03
N GLU A 21 -4.67 9.15 19.88
CA GLU A 21 -3.93 8.89 21.11
C GLU A 21 -2.47 8.47 20.83
N ASN A 22 -2.27 7.50 19.95
CA ASN A 22 -0.95 6.95 19.64
C ASN A 22 -0.01 8.04 19.09
N ILE A 23 -0.49 8.87 18.16
CA ILE A 23 0.33 9.92 17.56
C ILE A 23 0.20 11.27 18.27
N LYS A 24 -0.49 11.32 19.43
CA LYS A 24 -0.65 12.53 20.27
C LYS A 24 -1.17 13.75 19.48
N VAL A 25 -2.28 13.58 18.77
CA VAL A 25 -2.98 14.67 18.07
C VAL A 25 -4.45 14.71 18.47
N ASN A 26 -5.14 15.83 18.22
CA ASN A 26 -6.56 15.95 18.51
C ASN A 26 -7.39 15.00 17.61
N ARG A 27 -8.40 14.35 18.19
CA ARG A 27 -9.38 13.51 17.47
C ARG A 27 -10.07 14.28 16.33
N ALA A 28 -10.33 15.58 16.52
CA ALA A 28 -10.88 16.45 15.47
C ALA A 28 -9.97 16.52 14.24
N THR A 29 -8.65 16.60 14.45
CA THR A 29 -7.65 16.60 13.36
C THR A 29 -7.73 15.31 12.55
N ILE A 30 -7.82 14.15 13.21
CA ILE A 30 -8.00 12.86 12.52
C ILE A 30 -9.27 12.87 11.68
N SER A 31 -10.39 13.30 12.27
CA SER A 31 -11.70 13.34 11.59
C SER A 31 -11.68 14.24 10.35
N HIS A 32 -11.08 15.43 10.45
CA HIS A 32 -10.94 16.36 9.33
C HIS A 32 -10.05 15.81 8.20
N ILE A 33 -8.97 15.10 8.55
CA ILE A 33 -8.11 14.44 7.56
C ILE A 33 -8.87 13.29 6.88
N LEU A 34 -9.56 12.45 7.66
CA LEU A 34 -10.31 11.30 7.12
C LEU A 34 -11.51 11.73 6.27
N SER A 35 -12.14 12.87 6.55
CA SER A 35 -13.19 13.43 5.69
C SER A 35 -12.66 14.08 4.40
N GLY A 36 -11.34 14.22 4.25
CA GLY A 36 -10.73 14.82 3.07
C GLY A 36 -10.83 16.35 3.01
N ARG A 37 -11.44 16.99 4.01
CA ARG A 37 -11.54 18.46 4.09
C ARG A 37 -10.18 19.13 4.28
N ASN A 38 -9.27 18.46 5.01
CA ASN A 38 -7.95 19.00 5.31
C ASN A 38 -6.85 18.07 4.80
N LYS A 39 -5.77 18.67 4.28
CA LYS A 39 -4.50 17.96 4.10
C LYS A 39 -3.80 17.80 5.47
N PRO A 40 -3.22 16.63 5.77
CA PRO A 40 -2.40 16.48 6.96
C PRO A 40 -1.18 17.39 6.91
N SER A 41 -0.79 17.93 8.07
CA SER A 41 0.44 18.71 8.22
C SER A 41 1.68 17.82 8.14
N ILE A 42 2.85 18.43 7.91
CA ILE A 42 4.12 17.70 7.96
C ILE A 42 4.37 17.07 9.34
N GLU A 43 4.03 17.79 10.41
CA GLU A 43 4.15 17.30 11.80
C GLU A 43 3.27 16.07 12.03
N PHE A 44 2.03 16.07 11.51
CA PHE A 44 1.17 14.90 11.56
C PHE A 44 1.81 13.71 10.86
N LEU A 45 2.37 13.90 9.67
CA LEU A 45 3.00 12.83 8.90
C LEU A 45 4.25 12.29 9.60
N GLN A 46 5.08 13.15 10.18
CA GLN A 46 6.23 12.74 10.98
C GLN A 46 5.78 11.89 12.18
N LYS A 47 4.81 12.36 12.96
CA LYS A 47 4.29 11.61 14.12
C LYS A 47 3.70 10.26 13.71
N LEU A 48 2.96 10.22 12.59
CA LEU A 48 2.41 9.00 12.03
C LEU A 48 3.51 8.02 11.62
N LEU A 49 4.45 8.44 10.78
CA LEU A 49 5.50 7.57 10.25
C LEU A 49 6.50 7.12 11.32
N ASN A 50 6.70 7.92 12.37
CA ASN A 50 7.53 7.53 13.51
C ASN A 50 6.86 6.47 14.40
N ASN A 51 5.54 6.56 14.60
CA ASN A 51 4.79 5.55 15.36
C ASN A 51 4.51 4.27 14.55
N TYR A 52 4.44 4.41 13.23
CA TYR A 52 4.11 3.32 12.30
C TYR A 52 5.19 3.22 11.23
N SER A 53 6.37 2.74 11.62
CA SER A 53 7.57 2.70 10.78
C SER A 53 7.43 1.81 9.54
N ASP A 54 6.54 0.81 9.57
CA ASP A 54 6.23 -0.07 8.45
C ASP A 54 5.35 0.60 7.37
N LEU A 55 4.67 1.71 7.69
CA LEU A 55 3.86 2.44 6.72
C LEU A 55 4.75 3.11 5.67
N ASN A 56 4.48 2.84 4.40
CA ASN A 56 5.17 3.45 3.28
C ASN A 56 4.67 4.88 3.02
N ALA A 57 5.55 5.86 3.26
CA ALA A 57 5.26 7.26 3.05
C ALA A 57 4.94 7.59 1.58
N ASN A 58 5.67 7.00 0.62
CA ASN A 58 5.43 7.24 -0.80
C ASN A 58 4.02 6.80 -1.17
N TRP A 59 3.63 5.58 -0.80
CA TRP A 59 2.28 5.09 -1.07
C TRP A 59 1.20 5.95 -0.41
N LEU A 60 1.39 6.36 0.85
CA LEU A 60 0.41 7.20 1.53
C LEU A 60 0.20 8.53 0.78
N ILE A 61 1.28 9.18 0.38
CA ILE A 61 1.27 10.52 -0.23
C ILE A 61 0.88 10.46 -1.71
N THR A 62 1.62 9.71 -2.52
CA THR A 62 1.47 9.67 -3.98
C THR A 62 0.47 8.62 -4.44
N GLY A 63 0.28 7.55 -3.65
CA GLY A 63 -0.49 6.38 -4.07
C GLY A 63 0.31 5.35 -4.86
N VAL A 64 1.61 5.57 -5.05
CA VAL A 64 2.50 4.69 -5.82
C VAL A 64 3.20 3.69 -4.89
N GLY A 65 3.28 2.44 -5.32
CA GLY A 65 3.95 1.35 -4.59
C GLY A 65 3.03 0.62 -3.61
N TYR A 66 3.63 -0.03 -2.62
CA TYR A 66 2.92 -0.84 -1.62
C TYR A 66 2.65 -0.06 -0.34
N MET A 67 1.58 -0.44 0.37
CA MET A 67 1.19 0.19 1.63
C MET A 67 2.26 0.04 2.71
N LYS A 68 2.89 -1.13 2.79
CA LYS A 68 3.95 -1.42 3.77
C LYS A 68 5.33 -1.42 3.10
N LYS A 69 6.36 -0.98 3.81
CA LYS A 69 7.74 -0.93 3.30
C LYS A 69 8.28 -2.33 3.03
N ASN A 70 7.91 -3.30 3.86
CA ASN A 70 8.40 -4.68 3.78
C ASN A 70 7.47 -5.65 3.06
N GLN A 71 6.52 -5.15 2.25
CA GLN A 71 5.63 -6.02 1.45
C GLN A 71 6.35 -6.78 0.32
N ASN A 72 7.62 -6.45 0.03
CA ASN A 72 8.43 -7.06 -1.04
C ASN A 72 8.85 -8.53 -0.83
N ILE A 73 8.32 -9.29 0.14
CA ILE A 73 8.71 -10.71 0.32
C ILE A 73 7.52 -11.66 0.58
N LYS A 74 6.28 -11.18 0.78
CA LYS A 74 5.14 -12.07 1.09
C LYS A 74 3.91 -11.91 0.22
N GLU A 75 3.86 -10.92 -0.66
CA GLU A 75 3.08 -11.10 -1.87
C GLU A 75 3.91 -12.04 -2.74
N SER A 76 3.50 -13.30 -2.72
CA SER A 76 3.79 -14.26 -3.77
C SER A 76 3.54 -13.59 -5.11
N VAL A 77 4.56 -12.94 -5.65
CA VAL A 77 4.78 -13.03 -7.09
C VAL A 77 4.87 -14.53 -7.29
N ASN A 78 3.74 -15.13 -7.66
CA ASN A 78 3.70 -16.41 -8.28
C ASN A 78 4.42 -16.14 -9.60
N ILE A 79 5.76 -16.07 -9.55
CA ILE A 79 6.61 -16.06 -10.72
C ILE A 79 6.29 -17.41 -11.31
N LYS A 80 5.25 -17.47 -12.14
CA LYS A 80 4.86 -18.68 -12.82
C LYS A 80 6.09 -19.04 -13.61
N LYS A 81 6.80 -20.05 -13.13
CA LYS A 81 7.96 -20.59 -13.82
C LYS A 81 7.41 -21.01 -15.18
N ILE A 82 7.88 -20.35 -16.23
CA ILE A 82 7.49 -20.71 -17.59
C ILE A 82 8.08 -22.10 -17.81
N ASP A 83 7.20 -23.10 -17.85
CA ASP A 83 7.56 -24.50 -18.05
C ASP A 83 7.80 -24.78 -19.55
N LYS A 84 6.98 -24.16 -20.40
CA LYS A 84 6.97 -24.41 -21.84
C LYS A 84 6.46 -23.19 -22.60
N ILE A 85 7.08 -22.89 -23.73
CA ILE A 85 6.57 -21.93 -24.72
C ILE A 85 6.21 -22.71 -25.97
N VAL A 86 4.98 -22.53 -26.47
CA VAL A 86 4.52 -23.09 -27.75
C VAL A 86 4.28 -21.92 -28.70
N VAL A 87 4.99 -21.91 -29.83
CA VAL A 87 4.84 -20.92 -30.90
C VAL A 87 3.96 -21.53 -31.97
N PHE A 88 2.89 -20.84 -32.36
CA PHE A 88 2.00 -21.27 -33.46
C PHE A 88 2.29 -20.42 -34.69
N PHE A 89 2.37 -21.08 -35.86
CA PHE A 89 2.56 -20.45 -37.16
C PHE A 89 1.24 -20.40 -37.94
N ASP A 90 1.19 -19.59 -39.01
CA ASP A 90 -0.03 -19.39 -39.81
C ASP A 90 -0.41 -20.60 -40.68
N ASP A 91 0.53 -21.52 -40.90
CA ASP A 91 0.34 -22.79 -41.60
C ASP A 91 -0.21 -23.92 -40.69
N ASN A 92 -0.71 -23.56 -39.50
CA ASN A 92 -1.14 -24.46 -38.43
C ASN A 92 -0.03 -25.36 -37.84
N SER A 93 1.25 -25.08 -38.13
CA SER A 93 2.36 -25.75 -37.44
C SER A 93 2.65 -25.11 -36.08
N PHE A 94 3.38 -25.82 -35.21
CA PHE A 94 3.83 -25.26 -33.93
C PHE A 94 5.24 -25.73 -33.55
N ASP A 95 5.97 -24.88 -32.82
CA ASP A 95 7.27 -25.18 -32.22
C ASP A 95 7.23 -25.11 -30.70
N GLU A 96 7.87 -26.09 -30.06
CA GLU A 96 8.02 -26.14 -28.60
C GLU A 96 9.42 -25.68 -28.19
N LEU A 97 9.50 -24.52 -27.53
CA LEU A 97 10.74 -24.03 -26.96
C LEU A 97 10.83 -24.48 -25.50
N LYS A 98 11.73 -25.42 -25.24
CA LYS A 98 12.21 -25.72 -23.89
C LYS A 98 13.35 -24.77 -23.55
N ARG A 99 13.39 -24.33 -22.30
CA ARG A 99 14.49 -23.49 -21.80
C ARG A 99 15.76 -24.29 -21.60
#